data_AF-A0A924XD92-F1
#
_entry.id   AF-A0A924XD92-F1
#
_cell.length_a   1.000
_cell.length_b   1.000
_cell.length_c   1.000
_cell.angle_alpha   90.00
_cell.angle_beta   90.00
_cell.angle_gamma   90.00
#
_symmetry.space_group_name_H-M   'P 1'
#
loop_
_entity.id
_entity.type
_entity.pdbx_description
1 polymer ?
#
loop_
_entity_poly.entity_id
_entity_poly.type
_entity_poly.pdbx_seq_one_letter_code
_entity_poly.pdbx_strand_id
1 'polypeptide(L)'
;MKAIINSSITALLAVVAVLIFSAIQTNAATFTVTTIADSGAGSLRDAVAAANTAAGADTIIFSTNLNGQTVRLTTGTLQITGALTISGPGANLLTISGNNTNGIFYVNNQAVSISGLTLTGGTGSAIDGSTDGSAIFAEGGTLNLNSLQISGNATMNGNGTVYFFGGTNHTISNTTFSGNSVESCGGFDNDGGSLAVTNTTIIGNTATGVATFGFGGGFCNFGSTTIVNSTITGNSAISGGGGTTFEGTFSF
;
A
#
# COMPACT_ATOMS: atom_id res chain seq x y z
N MET A 1 -61.79 -6.60 36.95
CA MET A 1 -61.04 -7.58 36.13
C MET A 1 -60.83 -6.92 34.78
N LYS A 2 -59.60 -6.60 34.36
CA LYS A 2 -58.54 -7.48 33.77
C LYS A 2 -58.97 -8.13 32.44
N ALA A 3 -58.05 -8.10 31.47
CA ALA A 3 -58.16 -8.56 30.06
C ALA A 3 -58.33 -10.10 29.95
N ILE A 4 -58.32 -10.81 28.81
CA ILE A 4 -57.72 -10.67 27.44
C ILE A 4 -58.55 -11.57 26.46
N ILE A 5 -58.35 -11.73 25.13
CA ILE A 5 -57.30 -11.41 24.13
C ILE A 5 -58.00 -11.07 22.78
N ASN A 6 -57.44 -10.22 21.90
CA ASN A 6 -57.50 -10.46 20.42
C ASN A 6 -56.49 -9.62 19.60
N SER A 7 -55.19 -9.87 19.77
CA SER A 7 -54.09 -9.22 19.00
C SER A 7 -53.65 -10.00 17.76
N SER A 8 -54.48 -10.93 17.27
CA SER A 8 -54.04 -12.07 16.46
C SER A 8 -54.06 -11.84 14.93
N ILE A 9 -54.57 -10.70 14.45
CA ILE A 9 -54.79 -10.44 13.01
C ILE A 9 -53.68 -9.57 12.40
N THR A 10 -53.03 -8.70 13.18
CA THR A 10 -51.91 -7.86 12.71
C THR A 10 -50.57 -8.60 12.63
N ALA A 11 -50.45 -9.78 13.26
CA ALA A 11 -49.20 -10.54 13.30
C ALA A 11 -48.83 -11.25 11.98
N LEU A 12 -49.79 -11.49 11.08
CA LEU A 12 -49.57 -12.33 9.88
C LEU A 12 -49.05 -11.54 8.66
N LEU A 13 -49.24 -10.22 8.62
CA LEU A 13 -48.75 -9.35 7.54
C LEU A 13 -47.28 -8.92 7.71
N ALA A 14 -46.70 -9.07 8.90
CA ALA A 14 -45.32 -8.68 9.19
C ALA A 14 -44.26 -9.77 8.90
N VAL A 15 -44.69 -11.03 8.69
CA VAL A 15 -43.78 -12.18 8.52
C VAL A 15 -43.57 -12.55 7.04
N VAL A 16 -44.35 -11.95 6.13
CA VAL A 16 -44.16 -12.06 4.66
C VAL A 16 -43.40 -10.85 4.10
N ALA A 17 -42.82 -10.01 4.97
CA ALA A 17 -41.58 -9.30 4.65
C ALA A 17 -40.43 -10.34 4.60
N VAL A 18 -40.49 -11.23 3.61
CA VAL A 18 -39.51 -12.30 3.40
C VAL A 18 -38.13 -11.68 3.34
N LEU A 19 -37.19 -12.29 4.05
CA LEU A 19 -35.79 -11.91 4.07
C LEU A 19 -35.16 -12.13 2.67
N ILE A 20 -35.44 -11.19 1.75
CA ILE A 20 -34.52 -10.83 0.68
C ILE A 20 -33.39 -10.01 1.30
N PHE A 21 -32.74 -10.63 2.30
CA PHE A 21 -31.33 -10.45 2.53
C PHE A 21 -30.67 -11.14 1.34
N SER A 22 -30.69 -10.46 0.19
CA SER A 22 -29.77 -10.77 -0.88
C SER A 22 -28.40 -10.72 -0.24
N ALA A 23 -27.79 -11.89 -0.03
CA ALA A 23 -26.36 -11.96 0.22
C ALA A 23 -25.74 -11.27 -0.99
N ILE A 24 -25.27 -10.03 -0.80
CA ILE A 24 -24.59 -9.28 -1.84
C ILE A 24 -23.38 -10.14 -2.17
N GLN A 25 -23.45 -10.82 -3.31
CA GLN A 25 -22.43 -11.76 -3.71
C GLN A 25 -21.26 -10.90 -4.12
N THR A 26 -20.34 -10.67 -3.17
CA THR A 26 -19.16 -9.83 -3.35
C THR A 26 -18.16 -10.56 -4.24
N ASN A 27 -18.52 -10.58 -5.53
CA ASN A 27 -17.86 -11.35 -6.55
C ASN A 27 -16.66 -10.56 -7.06
N ALA A 28 -15.49 -10.93 -6.53
CA ALA A 28 -14.20 -10.32 -6.88
C ALA A 28 -14.02 -10.27 -8.41
N ALA A 29 -14.02 -9.05 -8.95
CA ALA A 29 -13.78 -8.80 -10.36
C ALA A 29 -12.28 -8.94 -10.70
N THR A 30 -11.97 -9.18 -11.97
CA THR A 30 -10.60 -9.12 -12.48
C THR A 30 -10.51 -8.05 -13.56
N PHE A 31 -9.75 -7.00 -13.30
CA PHE A 31 -9.49 -5.91 -14.25
C PHE A 31 -8.11 -6.11 -14.87
N THR A 32 -8.01 -5.94 -16.19
CA THR A 32 -6.76 -6.14 -16.93
C THR A 32 -6.23 -4.82 -17.46
N VAL A 33 -5.03 -4.43 -17.02
CA VAL A 33 -4.29 -3.31 -17.60
C VAL A 33 -3.71 -3.74 -18.93
N THR A 34 -3.98 -2.98 -19.99
CA THR A 34 -3.59 -3.30 -21.39
C THR A 34 -2.72 -2.23 -22.03
N THR A 35 -2.63 -1.03 -21.45
CA THR A 35 -1.81 0.09 -21.94
C THR A 35 -0.90 0.68 -20.86
N ILE A 36 0.20 1.29 -21.29
CA ILE A 36 1.12 2.06 -20.44
C ILE A 36 0.64 3.50 -20.15
N ALA A 37 -0.46 3.92 -20.77
CA ALA A 37 -1.05 5.23 -20.54
C ALA A 37 -1.45 5.41 -19.07
N ASP A 38 -1.30 6.62 -18.55
CA ASP A 38 -1.66 6.97 -17.16
C ASP A 38 -3.16 7.09 -16.93
N SER A 39 -3.95 7.26 -18.00
CA SER A 39 -5.39 7.45 -17.96
C SER A 39 -6.06 6.98 -19.25
N GLY A 40 -7.39 6.86 -19.22
CA GLY A 40 -8.18 6.26 -20.29
C GLY A 40 -8.29 4.74 -20.18
N ALA A 41 -9.16 4.15 -21.01
CA ALA A 41 -9.55 2.75 -20.91
C ALA A 41 -8.36 1.79 -20.96
N GLY A 42 -8.31 0.85 -20.01
CA GLY A 42 -7.25 -0.16 -19.89
C GLY A 42 -5.93 0.35 -19.28
N SER A 43 -5.89 1.58 -18.78
CA SER A 43 -4.78 2.09 -17.94
C SER A 43 -4.83 1.47 -16.54
N LEU A 44 -3.72 1.55 -15.79
CA LEU A 44 -3.72 1.15 -14.38
C LEU A 44 -4.68 2.01 -13.54
N ARG A 45 -4.82 3.30 -13.88
CA ARG A 45 -5.74 4.22 -13.21
C ARG A 45 -7.21 3.89 -13.46
N ASP A 46 -7.55 3.48 -14.67
CA ASP A 46 -8.87 2.99 -15.06
C ASP A 46 -9.21 1.68 -14.33
N ALA A 47 -8.26 0.74 -14.27
CA ALA A 47 -8.42 -0.52 -13.52
C ALA A 47 -8.57 -0.31 -12.00
N VAL A 48 -7.82 0.62 -11.40
CA VAL A 48 -7.96 0.99 -9.97
C VAL A 48 -9.29 1.70 -9.71
N ALA A 49 -9.71 2.62 -10.59
CA ALA A 49 -10.99 3.30 -10.48
C ALA A 49 -12.17 2.32 -10.57
N ALA A 50 -12.10 1.33 -11.46
CA ALA A 50 -13.11 0.27 -11.56
C ALA A 50 -13.18 -0.57 -10.28
N ALA A 51 -12.03 -1.06 -9.78
CA ALA A 51 -11.95 -1.85 -8.54
C ALA A 51 -12.44 -1.08 -7.30
N ASN A 52 -12.18 0.23 -7.21
CA ASN A 52 -12.70 1.09 -6.15
C ASN A 52 -14.23 1.23 -6.14
N THR A 53 -14.93 0.83 -7.21
CA THR A 53 -16.40 0.90 -7.34
C THR A 53 -17.10 -0.46 -7.39
N ALA A 54 -16.35 -1.54 -7.58
CA ALA A 54 -16.87 -2.90 -7.60
C ALA A 54 -16.94 -3.50 -6.19
N ALA A 55 -17.68 -4.60 -6.06
CA ALA A 55 -18.06 -5.16 -4.76
C ALA A 55 -17.30 -6.47 -4.48
N GLY A 56 -16.11 -6.36 -3.91
CA GLY A 56 -15.28 -7.53 -3.61
C GLY A 56 -13.92 -7.20 -3.04
N ALA A 57 -13.07 -8.22 -2.98
CA ALA A 57 -11.62 -8.07 -2.89
C ALA A 57 -11.06 -8.32 -4.29
N ASP A 58 -11.09 -7.29 -5.14
CA ASP A 58 -10.88 -7.42 -6.57
C ASP A 58 -9.41 -7.71 -6.93
N THR A 59 -9.15 -8.08 -8.19
CA THR A 59 -7.80 -8.31 -8.69
C THR A 59 -7.51 -7.45 -9.93
N ILE A 60 -6.37 -6.76 -9.93
CA ILE A 60 -5.78 -6.13 -11.10
C ILE A 60 -4.62 -7.00 -11.59
N ILE A 61 -4.69 -7.38 -12.87
CA ILE A 61 -3.63 -8.06 -13.60
C ILE A 61 -3.14 -7.21 -14.77
N PHE A 62 -1.99 -7.55 -15.34
CA PHE A 62 -1.39 -6.83 -16.46
C PHE A 62 -1.26 -7.76 -17.67
N SER A 63 -1.66 -7.26 -18.84
CA SER A 63 -1.52 -7.98 -20.11
C SER A 63 -0.04 -8.11 -20.50
N THR A 64 0.33 -9.23 -21.12
CA THR A 64 1.74 -9.57 -21.42
C THR A 64 2.41 -8.62 -22.42
N ASN A 65 1.65 -7.79 -23.15
CA ASN A 65 2.18 -6.71 -23.98
C ASN A 65 2.79 -5.54 -23.17
N LEU A 66 2.69 -5.58 -21.85
CA LEU A 66 3.31 -4.63 -20.92
C LEU A 66 4.65 -5.13 -20.37
N ASN A 67 5.07 -6.36 -20.69
CA ASN A 67 6.37 -6.89 -20.26
C ASN A 67 7.53 -6.09 -20.88
N GLY A 68 8.48 -5.66 -20.04
CA GLY A 68 9.59 -4.78 -20.39
C GLY A 68 9.27 -3.28 -20.35
N GLN A 69 8.02 -2.90 -20.01
CA GLN A 69 7.54 -1.52 -20.12
C GLN A 69 7.49 -0.77 -18.77
N THR A 70 7.19 0.52 -18.86
CA THR A 70 6.96 1.41 -17.71
C THR A 70 5.61 2.12 -17.83
N VAL A 71 4.71 1.92 -16.86
CA VAL A 71 3.56 2.80 -16.62
C VAL A 71 4.06 4.03 -15.86
N ARG A 72 3.78 5.23 -16.35
CA ARG A 72 4.38 6.47 -15.80
C ARG A 72 3.29 7.46 -15.41
N LEU A 73 3.13 7.68 -14.10
CA LEU A 73 2.04 8.46 -13.54
C LEU A 73 2.26 9.96 -13.74
N THR A 74 1.37 10.64 -14.44
CA THR A 74 1.47 12.08 -14.76
C THR A 74 0.31 12.90 -14.20
N THR A 75 -0.79 12.26 -13.78
CA THR A 75 -2.04 12.88 -13.29
C THR A 75 -2.33 12.64 -11.80
N GLY A 76 -1.30 12.32 -11.00
CA GLY A 76 -1.41 12.12 -9.55
C GLY A 76 -1.12 10.69 -9.08
N THR A 77 -1.05 10.50 -7.76
CA THR A 77 -0.99 9.20 -7.10
C THR A 77 -2.23 8.33 -7.44
N LEU A 78 -2.11 7.01 -7.35
CA LEU A 78 -3.25 6.09 -7.48
C LEU A 78 -3.90 5.87 -6.11
N GLN A 79 -5.13 6.37 -5.92
CA GLN A 79 -5.91 6.15 -4.71
C GLN A 79 -6.58 4.77 -4.74
N ILE A 80 -6.42 3.98 -3.69
CA ILE A 80 -7.06 2.67 -3.50
C ILE A 80 -8.01 2.79 -2.30
N THR A 81 -9.31 2.66 -2.58
CA THR A 81 -10.42 2.76 -1.61
C THR A 81 -11.30 1.51 -1.60
N GLY A 82 -11.01 0.52 -2.44
CA GLY A 82 -11.53 -0.86 -2.35
C GLY A 82 -10.49 -1.84 -1.81
N ALA A 83 -10.92 -3.01 -1.34
CA ALA A 83 -10.00 -4.12 -1.06
C ALA A 83 -9.50 -4.73 -2.38
N LEU A 84 -8.19 -4.90 -2.54
CA LEU A 84 -7.59 -5.05 -3.87
C LEU A 84 -6.28 -5.85 -3.86
N THR A 85 -6.15 -6.79 -4.79
CA THR A 85 -4.88 -7.45 -5.16
C THR A 85 -4.36 -6.89 -6.48
N ILE A 86 -3.12 -6.39 -6.51
CA ILE A 86 -2.40 -5.97 -7.72
C ILE A 86 -1.31 -7.01 -7.99
N SER A 87 -1.47 -7.79 -9.06
CA SER A 87 -0.58 -8.87 -9.46
C SER A 87 0.16 -8.51 -10.76
N GLY A 88 1.35 -7.92 -10.61
CA GLY A 88 2.27 -7.66 -11.70
C GLY A 88 2.88 -8.94 -12.31
N PRO A 89 3.44 -8.86 -13.53
CA PRO A 89 4.02 -10.02 -14.23
C PRO A 89 5.35 -10.50 -13.63
N GLY A 90 5.98 -9.70 -12.76
CA GLY A 90 7.31 -9.91 -12.19
C GLY A 90 8.05 -8.58 -12.06
N ALA A 91 8.79 -8.36 -10.97
CA ALA A 91 9.41 -7.06 -10.70
C ALA A 91 10.37 -6.61 -11.83
N ASN A 92 11.07 -7.54 -12.45
CA ASN A 92 11.95 -7.33 -13.61
C ASN A 92 11.21 -7.20 -14.96
N LEU A 93 9.88 -7.25 -14.97
CA LEU A 93 9.05 -7.24 -16.18
C LEU A 93 8.10 -6.05 -16.28
N LEU A 94 7.75 -5.35 -15.20
CA LEU A 94 6.92 -4.14 -15.29
C LEU A 94 7.28 -3.13 -14.20
N THR A 95 7.50 -1.89 -14.64
CA THR A 95 7.74 -0.73 -13.76
C THR A 95 6.49 0.13 -13.66
N ILE A 96 6.08 0.49 -12.44
CA ILE A 96 5.19 1.61 -12.18
C ILE A 96 6.04 2.77 -11.64
N SER A 97 5.96 3.92 -12.29
CA SER A 97 6.83 5.06 -12.03
C SER A 97 6.04 6.29 -11.60
N GLY A 98 6.36 6.86 -10.43
CA GLY A 98 5.81 8.14 -9.94
C GLY A 98 6.26 9.38 -10.73
N ASN A 99 7.03 9.19 -11.81
CA ASN A 99 7.48 10.21 -12.77
C ASN A 99 8.46 11.25 -12.19
N ASN A 100 8.89 11.08 -10.94
CA ASN A 100 9.57 12.08 -10.11
C ASN A 100 8.67 13.30 -9.82
N THR A 101 7.35 13.10 -9.79
CA THR A 101 6.34 14.17 -9.56
C THR A 101 5.16 13.75 -8.69
N ASN A 102 4.96 12.45 -8.46
CA ASN A 102 3.81 11.88 -7.74
C ASN A 102 4.27 10.73 -6.84
N GLY A 103 3.55 10.47 -5.75
CA GLY A 103 3.53 9.16 -5.11
C GLY A 103 2.91 8.11 -6.05
N ILE A 104 3.09 6.82 -5.76
CA ILE A 104 2.62 5.76 -6.66
C ILE A 104 1.25 5.24 -6.20
N PHE A 105 1.14 4.82 -4.94
CA PHE A 105 -0.12 4.33 -4.35
C PHE A 105 -0.44 5.02 -3.02
N TYR A 106 -1.72 5.30 -2.80
CA TYR A 106 -2.27 5.65 -1.49
C TYR A 106 -3.40 4.67 -1.15
N VAL A 107 -3.27 3.97 -0.03
CA VAL A 107 -4.23 2.98 0.46
C VAL A 107 -4.96 3.56 1.67
N ASN A 108 -6.25 3.88 1.51
CA ASN A 108 -7.09 4.39 2.59
C ASN A 108 -7.80 3.22 3.29
N ASN A 109 -7.25 2.77 4.41
CA ASN A 109 -7.83 1.83 5.39
C ASN A 109 -8.42 0.53 4.80
N GLN A 110 -7.81 0.00 3.73
CA GLN A 110 -8.25 -1.23 3.06
C GLN A 110 -7.25 -2.38 3.20
N ALA A 111 -7.73 -3.60 2.95
CA ALA A 111 -6.88 -4.77 2.75
C ALA A 111 -6.36 -4.80 1.30
N VAL A 112 -5.07 -4.52 1.12
CA VAL A 112 -4.42 -4.41 -0.20
C VAL A 112 -3.19 -5.32 -0.27
N SER A 113 -3.02 -6.00 -1.40
CA SER A 113 -1.84 -6.82 -1.69
C SER A 113 -1.22 -6.39 -3.02
N ILE A 114 0.08 -6.07 -3.04
CA ILE A 114 0.79 -5.61 -4.24
C ILE A 114 1.99 -6.52 -4.49
N SER A 115 2.11 -7.06 -5.70
CA SER A 115 3.16 -8.03 -6.04
C SER A 115 3.68 -7.93 -7.47
N GLY A 116 4.90 -8.42 -7.70
CA GLY A 116 5.46 -8.61 -9.05
C GLY A 116 5.69 -7.33 -9.86
N LEU A 117 6.09 -6.22 -9.23
CA LEU A 117 6.31 -4.91 -9.86
C LEU A 117 7.62 -4.25 -9.39
N THR A 118 8.23 -3.43 -10.24
CA THR A 118 9.17 -2.38 -9.82
C THR A 118 8.41 -1.08 -9.54
N LEU A 119 8.68 -0.44 -8.40
CA LEU A 119 8.08 0.83 -7.97
C LEU A 119 9.21 1.88 -7.81
N THR A 120 9.19 2.92 -8.63
CA THR A 120 10.32 3.86 -8.76
C THR A 120 9.90 5.31 -9.02
N GLY A 121 10.77 6.28 -8.70
CA GLY A 121 10.53 7.70 -8.98
C GLY A 121 9.29 8.27 -8.30
N GLY A 122 8.86 7.66 -7.18
CA GLY A 122 7.82 8.18 -6.30
C GLY A 122 8.35 9.34 -5.45
N THR A 123 7.58 10.42 -5.34
CA THR A 123 7.97 11.64 -4.58
C THR A 123 7.05 12.02 -3.43
N GLY A 124 6.18 11.10 -3.02
CA GLY A 124 5.22 11.31 -1.93
C GLY A 124 3.83 11.69 -2.43
N SER A 125 2.85 11.43 -1.56
CA SER A 125 1.48 11.88 -1.72
C SER A 125 1.40 13.42 -1.86
N ALA A 126 0.25 13.87 -2.34
CA ALA A 126 -0.20 15.26 -2.26
C ALA A 126 -1.74 15.31 -2.14
N ILE A 127 -2.36 14.21 -1.68
CA ILE A 127 -3.81 13.98 -1.71
C ILE A 127 -4.56 14.76 -0.62
N ASP A 128 -3.88 14.95 0.51
CA ASP A 128 -4.29 15.62 1.74
C ASP A 128 -3.48 16.90 2.03
N GLY A 129 -2.37 17.09 1.31
CA GLY A 129 -1.39 18.16 1.53
C GLY A 129 -0.19 17.76 2.40
N SER A 130 -0.13 16.51 2.86
CA SER A 130 1.13 15.91 3.35
C SER A 130 1.98 15.45 2.16
N THR A 131 3.26 15.19 2.42
CA THR A 131 4.22 14.59 1.47
C THR A 131 4.59 13.15 1.86
N ASP A 132 3.59 12.42 2.35
CA ASP A 132 3.75 11.07 2.91
C ASP A 132 4.06 9.97 1.89
N GLY A 133 4.73 8.91 2.35
CA GLY A 133 4.89 7.62 1.67
C GLY A 133 5.42 7.73 0.23
N SER A 134 6.74 7.92 0.06
CA SER A 134 7.28 8.39 -1.23
C SER A 134 6.89 7.57 -2.46
N ALA A 135 6.88 6.24 -2.32
CA ALA A 135 6.25 5.30 -3.26
C ALA A 135 4.83 4.91 -2.83
N ILE A 136 4.64 4.51 -1.56
CA ILE A 136 3.36 4.06 -1.02
C ILE A 136 3.08 4.70 0.33
N PHE A 137 1.88 5.26 0.49
CA PHE A 137 1.29 5.60 1.79
C PHE A 137 0.13 4.64 2.07
N ALA A 138 0.13 3.97 3.22
CA ALA A 138 -0.98 3.18 3.72
C ALA A 138 -1.46 3.74 5.07
N GLU A 139 -2.70 4.22 5.09
CA GLU A 139 -3.38 4.76 6.27
C GLU A 139 -4.31 3.67 6.83
N GLY A 140 -3.86 2.96 7.87
CA GLY A 140 -4.61 1.85 8.45
C GLY A 140 -4.68 0.59 7.58
N GLY A 141 -5.77 -0.16 7.73
CA GLY A 141 -6.02 -1.40 6.97
C GLY A 141 -4.96 -2.49 7.15
N THR A 142 -4.62 -3.15 6.04
CA THR A 142 -3.54 -4.14 5.92
C THR A 142 -2.91 -4.02 4.55
N LEU A 143 -1.59 -3.87 4.47
CA LEU A 143 -0.84 -3.81 3.21
C LEU A 143 0.18 -4.95 3.14
N ASN A 144 0.05 -5.80 2.13
CA ASN A 144 0.97 -6.89 1.83
C ASN A 144 1.81 -6.56 0.59
N LEU A 145 3.13 -6.55 0.74
CA LEU A 145 4.11 -6.33 -0.32
C LEU A 145 4.89 -7.62 -0.58
N ASN A 146 4.84 -8.15 -1.80
CA ASN A 146 5.47 -9.43 -2.14
C ASN A 146 6.23 -9.36 -3.47
N SER A 147 7.48 -9.82 -3.49
CA SER A 147 8.26 -9.95 -4.73
C SER A 147 8.34 -8.64 -5.52
N LEU A 148 8.58 -7.52 -4.80
CA LEU A 148 8.69 -6.17 -5.37
C LEU A 148 10.14 -5.69 -5.41
N GLN A 149 10.43 -4.76 -6.32
CA GLN A 149 11.61 -3.90 -6.25
C GLN A 149 11.15 -2.46 -6.03
N ILE A 150 11.45 -1.88 -4.88
CA ILE A 150 11.07 -0.52 -4.50
C ILE A 150 12.36 0.30 -4.48
N SER A 151 12.61 1.10 -5.51
CA SER A 151 13.94 1.68 -5.74
C SER A 151 13.92 3.06 -6.37
N GLY A 152 14.81 3.96 -5.93
CA GLY A 152 14.94 5.30 -6.49
C GLY A 152 13.70 6.18 -6.28
N ASN A 153 13.02 6.03 -5.15
CA ASN A 153 11.94 6.92 -4.69
C ASN A 153 12.52 7.91 -3.67
N ALA A 154 12.06 9.16 -3.68
CA ALA A 154 12.67 10.24 -2.90
C ALA A 154 11.71 11.39 -2.62
N THR A 155 11.62 11.85 -1.37
CA THR A 155 10.84 13.05 -1.00
C THR A 155 11.55 13.86 0.08
N MET A 156 11.34 15.18 0.08
CA MET A 156 12.11 16.12 0.91
C MET A 156 11.48 16.41 2.29
N ASN A 157 10.18 16.11 2.46
CA ASN A 157 9.38 16.49 3.62
C ASN A 157 8.47 15.31 4.07
N GLY A 158 9.02 14.09 4.23
CA GLY A 158 8.17 12.89 4.32
C GLY A 158 8.82 11.66 4.94
N ASN A 159 7.94 10.81 5.49
CA ASN A 159 8.25 9.73 6.41
C ASN A 159 9.00 8.55 5.75
N GLY A 160 8.30 7.48 5.39
CA GLY A 160 8.87 6.32 4.68
C GLY A 160 8.83 6.43 3.15
N THR A 161 9.64 5.64 2.44
CA THR A 161 9.36 5.35 1.02
C THR A 161 8.14 4.44 0.87
N VAL A 162 7.99 3.45 1.75
CA VAL A 162 6.68 2.90 2.12
C VAL A 162 6.37 3.38 3.53
N TYR A 163 5.22 4.01 3.73
CA TYR A 163 4.77 4.47 5.04
C TYR A 163 3.52 3.68 5.45
N PHE A 164 3.61 2.99 6.59
CA PHE A 164 2.49 2.35 7.27
C PHE A 164 2.11 3.23 8.47
N PHE A 165 0.96 3.90 8.40
CA PHE A 165 0.41 4.71 9.48
C PHE A 165 -0.73 3.96 10.16
N GLY A 166 -0.44 3.38 11.33
CA GLY A 166 -1.32 2.43 12.00
C GLY A 166 -1.50 1.13 11.23
N GLY A 167 -2.70 0.55 11.31
CA GLY A 167 -3.05 -0.70 10.65
C GLY A 167 -2.48 -1.96 11.33
N THR A 168 -2.79 -3.15 10.79
CA THR A 168 -2.34 -4.41 11.37
C THR A 168 -2.03 -5.48 10.32
N ASN A 169 -1.14 -6.41 10.68
CA ASN A 169 -0.74 -7.57 9.88
C ASN A 169 -0.14 -7.20 8.52
N HIS A 170 0.52 -6.04 8.44
CA HIS A 170 1.28 -5.64 7.25
C HIS A 170 2.39 -6.66 6.99
N THR A 171 2.67 -6.93 5.72
CA THR A 171 3.76 -7.84 5.35
C THR A 171 4.65 -7.23 4.28
N ILE A 172 5.95 -7.46 4.43
CA ILE A 172 6.95 -7.26 3.38
C ILE A 172 7.64 -8.61 3.18
N SER A 173 7.62 -9.14 1.97
CA SER A 173 8.14 -10.48 1.67
C SER A 173 8.87 -10.52 0.34
N ASN A 174 10.03 -11.18 0.31
CA ASN A 174 10.83 -11.41 -0.90
C ASN A 174 11.12 -10.12 -1.71
N THR A 175 11.21 -8.98 -1.02
CA THR A 175 11.19 -7.64 -1.63
C THR A 175 12.56 -6.97 -1.51
N THR A 176 12.89 -6.04 -2.40
CA THR A 176 14.11 -5.23 -2.31
C THR A 176 13.79 -3.74 -2.23
N PHE A 177 14.17 -3.08 -1.14
CA PHE A 177 14.24 -1.63 -0.99
C PHE A 177 15.67 -1.18 -1.32
N SER A 178 15.86 -0.43 -2.41
CA SER A 178 17.22 -0.03 -2.82
C SER A 178 17.36 1.40 -3.34
N GLY A 179 18.33 2.15 -2.81
CA GLY A 179 18.66 3.49 -3.30
C GLY A 179 17.52 4.50 -3.18
N ASN A 180 16.62 4.32 -2.22
CA ASN A 180 15.59 5.32 -1.91
C ASN A 180 16.14 6.41 -0.98
N SER A 181 15.59 7.62 -1.05
CA SER A 181 16.16 8.83 -0.44
C SER A 181 15.07 9.78 0.04
N VAL A 182 14.45 9.47 1.18
CA VAL A 182 13.39 10.29 1.80
C VAL A 182 13.92 11.05 3.02
N GLU A 183 13.17 12.00 3.55
CA GLU A 183 13.61 12.78 4.71
C GLU A 183 13.84 11.89 5.93
N SER A 184 12.81 11.17 6.39
CA SER A 184 12.86 10.51 7.70
C SER A 184 13.40 9.08 7.67
N CYS A 185 12.85 8.23 6.78
CA CYS A 185 12.92 6.78 6.92
C CYS A 185 13.15 6.10 5.56
N GLY A 186 14.42 6.00 5.15
CA GLY A 186 14.85 5.83 3.76
C GLY A 186 14.15 4.75 2.95
N GLY A 187 13.97 3.54 3.51
CA GLY A 187 13.25 2.42 2.89
C GLY A 187 11.78 2.33 3.29
N PHE A 188 11.48 2.12 4.57
CA PHE A 188 10.10 2.16 5.07
C PHE A 188 9.99 2.77 6.46
N ASP A 189 8.77 3.17 6.82
CA ASP A 189 8.41 3.59 8.17
C ASP A 189 7.15 2.85 8.63
N ASN A 190 7.18 2.36 9.87
CA ASN A 190 6.07 1.68 10.54
C ASN A 190 5.70 2.47 11.81
N ASP A 191 4.79 3.43 11.66
CA ASP A 191 4.26 4.22 12.76
C ASP A 191 3.01 3.56 13.32
N GLY A 192 3.05 3.11 14.58
CA GLY A 192 1.94 2.45 15.28
C GLY A 192 1.47 1.08 14.75
N GLY A 193 1.84 0.69 13.52
CA GLY A 193 1.38 -0.54 12.86
C GLY A 193 2.06 -1.83 13.34
N SER A 194 1.50 -2.99 12.95
CA SER A 194 2.16 -4.30 13.11
C SER A 194 2.62 -4.87 11.76
N LEU A 195 3.93 -5.15 11.66
CA LEU A 195 4.63 -5.44 10.41
C LEU A 195 5.53 -6.70 10.53
N ALA A 196 5.41 -7.61 9.56
CA ALA A 196 6.32 -8.74 9.39
C ALA A 196 7.15 -8.59 8.10
N VAL A 197 8.47 -8.49 8.25
CA VAL A 197 9.43 -8.42 7.13
C VAL A 197 10.17 -9.75 6.99
N THR A 198 10.14 -10.33 5.79
CA THR A 198 10.69 -11.67 5.52
C THR A 198 11.45 -11.72 4.20
N ASN A 199 12.58 -12.45 4.16
CA ASN A 199 13.37 -12.70 2.94
C ASN A 199 13.71 -11.43 2.12
N THR A 200 13.88 -10.29 2.79
CA THR A 200 13.86 -8.95 2.16
C THR A 200 15.23 -8.29 2.22
N THR A 201 15.57 -7.49 1.21
CA THR A 201 16.83 -6.72 1.16
C THR A 201 16.55 -5.23 1.27
N ILE A 202 17.24 -4.56 2.20
CA ILE A 202 17.12 -3.11 2.46
C ILE A 202 18.54 -2.55 2.33
N ILE A 203 18.86 -2.02 1.16
CA ILE A 203 20.23 -1.69 0.75
C ILE A 203 20.41 -0.27 0.18
N GLY A 204 21.39 0.48 0.71
CA GLY A 204 21.76 1.79 0.15
C GLY A 204 20.68 2.87 0.24
N ASN A 205 19.68 2.70 1.10
CA ASN A 205 18.62 3.69 1.31
C ASN A 205 19.13 4.80 2.26
N THR A 206 18.60 6.01 2.12
CA THR A 206 19.08 7.21 2.83
C THR A 206 17.93 7.96 3.48
N ALA A 207 18.12 8.35 4.75
CA ALA A 207 17.33 9.37 5.44
C ALA A 207 18.06 10.72 5.34
N THR A 208 17.52 11.65 4.55
CA THR A 208 18.15 12.95 4.23
C THR A 208 17.80 14.07 5.22
N GLY A 209 16.91 13.83 6.18
CA GLY A 209 16.50 14.80 7.17
C GLY A 209 17.65 15.25 8.06
N VAL A 210 17.71 16.56 8.31
CA VAL A 210 18.66 17.17 9.23
C VAL A 210 18.05 17.33 10.62
N ALA A 211 18.91 17.42 11.64
CA ALA A 211 18.49 17.57 13.05
C ALA A 211 17.48 16.50 13.51
N THR A 212 16.22 16.86 13.74
CA THR A 212 15.23 16.01 14.43
C THR A 212 14.41 15.10 13.52
N PHE A 213 14.62 15.11 12.19
CA PHE A 213 13.74 14.42 11.25
C PHE A 213 14.36 13.18 10.59
N GLY A 214 15.67 13.18 10.31
CA GLY A 214 16.34 12.07 9.60
C GLY A 214 16.64 10.86 10.48
N PHE A 215 15.60 10.11 10.86
CA PHE A 215 15.66 9.01 11.83
C PHE A 215 16.41 7.76 11.35
N GLY A 216 16.06 7.16 10.20
CA GLY A 216 16.43 5.78 9.89
C GLY A 216 16.73 5.53 8.42
N GLY A 217 18.00 5.28 8.08
CA GLY A 217 18.42 5.15 6.68
C GLY A 217 17.78 3.98 5.93
N GLY A 218 17.66 2.83 6.57
CA GLY A 218 17.01 1.63 6.03
C GLY A 218 15.52 1.60 6.35
N PHE A 219 15.18 1.78 7.62
CA PHE A 219 13.79 1.92 8.06
C PHE A 219 13.69 2.57 9.45
N CYS A 220 12.47 2.90 9.83
CA CYS A 220 12.05 3.30 11.17
C CYS A 220 10.96 2.38 11.70
N ASN A 221 10.85 2.26 13.02
CA ASN A 221 9.73 1.58 13.67
C ASN A 221 9.34 2.27 14.97
N PHE A 222 8.14 2.84 14.98
CA PHE A 222 7.43 3.33 16.17
C PHE A 222 6.27 2.38 16.57
N GLY A 223 5.92 1.42 15.70
CA GLY A 223 5.01 0.31 15.98
C GLY A 223 5.70 -0.99 16.45
N SER A 224 5.25 -2.13 15.93
CA SER A 224 5.86 -3.45 16.16
C SER A 224 6.32 -4.07 14.84
N THR A 225 7.63 -4.33 14.71
CA THR A 225 8.21 -4.98 13.52
C THR A 225 9.02 -6.22 13.88
N THR A 226 8.76 -7.33 13.18
CA THR A 226 9.59 -8.55 13.21
C THR A 226 10.31 -8.71 11.88
N ILE A 227 11.62 -8.94 11.88
CA ILE A 227 12.44 -9.04 10.65
C ILE A 227 13.20 -10.36 10.61
N VAL A 228 12.82 -11.27 9.71
CA VAL A 228 13.39 -12.62 9.58
C VAL A 228 14.05 -12.80 8.21
N ASN A 229 15.18 -13.54 8.16
CA ASN A 229 15.90 -13.91 6.93
C ASN A 229 16.20 -12.73 5.96
N SER A 230 16.40 -11.52 6.50
CA SER A 230 16.46 -10.29 5.70
C SER A 230 17.82 -9.60 5.84
N THR A 231 18.27 -8.91 4.79
CA THR A 231 19.57 -8.23 4.73
C THR A 231 19.38 -6.72 4.82
N ILE A 232 19.96 -6.08 5.83
CA ILE A 232 19.96 -4.62 6.01
C ILE A 232 21.42 -4.15 5.92
N THR A 233 21.79 -3.39 4.90
CA THR A 233 23.22 -3.03 4.68
C THR A 233 23.41 -1.73 3.88
N GLY A 234 24.49 -0.99 4.15
CA GLY A 234 24.86 0.21 3.39
C GLY A 234 23.86 1.37 3.42
N ASN A 235 22.82 1.31 4.26
CA ASN A 235 21.87 2.41 4.44
C ASN A 235 22.48 3.53 5.31
N SER A 236 22.00 4.76 5.19
CA SER A 236 22.59 5.92 5.88
C SER A 236 21.55 6.90 6.40
N ALA A 237 21.81 7.57 7.53
CA ALA A 237 20.98 8.66 8.05
C ALA A 237 21.87 9.85 8.42
N ILE A 238 21.49 11.06 7.98
CA ILE A 238 22.30 12.26 8.20
C ILE A 238 22.36 12.67 9.68
N SER A 239 21.33 12.35 10.47
CA SER A 239 21.23 12.75 11.88
C SER A 239 20.97 11.59 12.85
N GLY A 240 20.03 10.70 12.54
CA GLY A 240 19.52 9.64 13.42
C GLY A 240 20.33 8.34 13.52
N GLY A 241 21.65 8.38 13.32
CA GLY A 241 22.49 7.21 13.63
C GLY A 241 22.51 6.09 12.58
N GLY A 242 22.93 6.41 11.35
CA GLY A 242 23.71 5.49 10.52
C GLY A 242 23.02 4.23 9.94
N GLY A 243 21.73 3.98 10.17
CA GLY A 243 21.05 2.88 9.46
C GLY A 243 19.61 2.56 9.86
N THR A 244 19.25 2.63 11.14
CA THR A 244 17.92 2.21 11.64
C THR A 244 17.62 2.90 12.97
N THR A 245 16.41 3.44 13.13
CA THR A 245 15.93 3.98 14.42
C THR A 245 14.73 3.18 14.93
N PHE A 246 14.69 2.96 16.24
CA PHE A 246 13.73 2.10 16.92
C PHE A 246 13.13 2.80 18.15
N GLU A 247 11.82 3.00 18.15
CA GLU A 247 11.04 3.37 19.34
C GLU A 247 9.86 2.39 19.50
N GLY A 248 10.17 1.10 19.57
CA GLY A 248 9.17 0.04 19.65
C GLY A 248 9.76 -1.35 19.90
N THR A 249 8.94 -2.39 19.74
CA THR A 249 9.40 -3.78 19.88
C THR A 249 9.97 -4.29 18.56
N PHE A 250 11.19 -4.82 18.61
CA PHE A 250 11.94 -5.32 17.47
C PHE A 250 12.53 -6.71 17.77
N SER A 251 12.48 -7.62 16.79
CA SER A 251 13.03 -8.98 16.91
C SER A 251 13.54 -9.55 15.59
N PHE A 252 14.51 -10.46 15.72
CA PHE A 252 15.16 -11.26 14.67
C PHE A 252 14.94 -12.76 14.95
#